data_AF-A0A921T0D9-F1
#
_entry.id   AF-A0A921T0D9-F1
#
_cell.length_a   1.000
_cell.length_b   1.000
_cell.length_c   1.000
_cell.angle_alpha   90.00
_cell.angle_beta   90.00
_cell.angle_gamma   90.00
#
_symmetry.space_group_name_H-M   'P 1'
#
loop_
_entity.id
_entity.type
_entity.pdbx_description
1 polymer ?
#
loop_
_entity_poly.entity_id
_entity_poly.type
_entity_poly.pdbx_seq_one_letter_code
_entity_poly.pdbx_strand_id
1 'polypeptide(L)'
;MAKQRKMTDEELKQWDELYCYVRDEVLKYDEVSGKKFPKEMILRLKGLHEGKFMANNNIKSLGSYGFDIILMTFKFCKLDIIIAMKNVEIKDETHMINLVMKIVERNINTVVDKLKMKKETERKILNVELNEGTKLNYKKKSREVTNKRLKDLI
;
A
#
# COMPACT_ATOMS: atom_id res chain seq x y z
N MET A 1 22.48 25.60 -5.79
CA MET A 1 21.14 25.19 -6.23
C MET A 1 21.15 23.68 -6.42
N ALA A 2 20.35 22.92 -5.68
CA ALA A 2 20.27 21.47 -5.87
C ALA A 2 19.62 21.17 -7.23
N LYS A 3 20.33 20.42 -8.08
CA LYS A 3 19.85 20.02 -9.41
C LYS A 3 18.61 19.13 -9.21
N GLN A 4 17.43 19.58 -9.65
CA GLN A 4 16.22 18.76 -9.56
C GLN A 4 16.43 17.50 -10.40
N ARG A 5 16.33 16.33 -9.75
CA ARG A 5 16.35 15.03 -10.44
C ARG A 5 15.12 14.95 -11.31
N LYS A 6 15.31 14.66 -12.60
CA LYS A 6 14.20 14.37 -13.51
C LYS A 6 13.63 13.00 -13.14
N MET A 7 12.31 12.91 -12.99
CA MET A 7 11.62 11.63 -12.77
C MET A 7 11.83 10.71 -13.97
N THR A 8 11.92 9.41 -13.72
CA THR A 8 11.86 8.40 -14.79
C THR A 8 10.44 8.29 -15.33
N ASP A 9 10.27 7.66 -16.49
CA ASP A 9 8.94 7.43 -17.09
C ASP A 9 8.03 6.59 -16.18
N GLU A 10 8.63 5.63 -15.46
CA GLU A 10 7.91 4.83 -14.47
C GLU A 10 7.50 5.66 -13.24
N GLU A 11 8.40 6.50 -12.71
CA GLU A 11 8.08 7.42 -11.61
C GLU A 11 6.98 8.42 -12.01
N LEU A 12 6.99 8.90 -13.26
CA LEU A 12 5.95 9.77 -13.80
C LEU A 12 4.59 9.06 -13.84
N LYS A 13 4.55 7.82 -14.34
CA LYS A 13 3.32 7.03 -14.38
C LYS A 13 2.76 6.77 -12.98
N GLN A 14 3.62 6.43 -12.03
CA GLN A 14 3.22 6.22 -10.63
C GLN A 14 2.74 7.52 -9.98
N TRP A 15 3.40 8.64 -10.28
CA TRP A 15 2.97 9.97 -9.85
C TRP A 15 1.59 10.32 -10.42
N ASP A 16 1.36 10.08 -11.70
CA ASP A 16 0.07 10.35 -12.35
C ASP A 16 -1.05 9.50 -11.77
N GLU A 17 -0.80 8.21 -11.51
CA GLU A 17 -1.79 7.34 -10.84
C GLU A 17 -2.11 7.84 -9.42
N LEU A 18 -1.08 8.21 -8.66
CA LEU A 18 -1.26 8.81 -7.34
C LEU A 18 -2.07 10.11 -7.40
N TYR A 19 -1.72 10.98 -8.33
CA TYR A 19 -2.37 12.27 -8.53
C TYR A 19 -3.86 12.09 -8.85
N CYS A 20 -4.18 11.28 -9.86
CA CYS A 20 -5.56 11.01 -10.27
C CYS A 20 -6.36 10.38 -9.14
N TYR A 21 -5.79 9.39 -8.44
CA TYR A 21 -6.46 8.74 -7.31
C TYR A 21 -6.79 9.72 -6.18
N VAL A 22 -5.83 10.55 -5.76
CA VAL A 22 -6.07 11.52 -4.68
C VAL A 22 -7.08 12.58 -5.12
N ARG A 23 -7.03 13.04 -6.37
CA ARG A 23 -7.98 14.02 -6.91
C ARG A 23 -9.41 13.46 -6.89
N ASP A 24 -9.61 12.28 -7.46
CA ASP A 24 -10.93 11.75 -7.77
C ASP A 24 -11.54 11.02 -6.57
N GLU A 25 -10.76 10.17 -5.90
CA GLU A 25 -11.27 9.27 -4.86
C GLU A 25 -11.19 9.87 -3.45
N VAL A 26 -10.18 10.71 -3.19
CA VAL A 26 -9.95 11.28 -1.85
C VAL A 26 -10.59 12.66 -1.73
N LEU A 27 -10.24 13.57 -2.63
CA LEU A 27 -10.76 14.95 -2.61
C LEU A 27 -12.13 15.07 -3.27
N LYS A 28 -12.48 14.13 -4.16
CA LYS A 28 -13.70 14.18 -4.99
C LYS A 28 -13.77 15.46 -5.83
N TYR A 29 -12.62 15.88 -6.33
CA TYR A 29 -12.49 17.02 -7.24
C TYR A 29 -12.62 16.50 -8.67
N ASP A 30 -13.78 15.92 -8.95
CA ASP A 30 -14.11 15.43 -10.29
C ASP A 30 -14.14 16.58 -11.30
N GLU A 31 -14.10 16.24 -12.59
CA GLU A 31 -14.15 17.24 -13.67
C GLU A 31 -15.42 18.10 -13.61
N VAL A 32 -16.50 17.58 -13.01
CA VAL A 32 -17.78 18.27 -12.83
C VAL A 32 -17.67 19.39 -11.79
N SER A 33 -16.91 19.17 -10.71
CA SER A 33 -16.71 20.18 -9.66
C SER A 33 -15.92 21.41 -10.15
N GLY A 34 -15.16 21.28 -11.23
CA GLY A 34 -14.28 22.33 -11.76
C GLY A 34 -13.17 22.78 -10.79
N LYS A 35 -12.98 22.07 -9.67
CA LYS A 35 -12.00 22.44 -8.64
C LYS A 35 -10.60 22.04 -9.07
N LYS A 36 -9.67 22.99 -8.95
CA LYS A 36 -8.25 22.72 -9.23
C LYS A 36 -7.64 21.90 -8.12
N PHE A 37 -6.72 21.00 -8.47
CA PHE A 37 -6.00 20.22 -7.48
C PHE A 37 -5.14 21.14 -6.59
N PRO A 38 -5.23 21.03 -5.25
CA PRO A 38 -4.57 21.99 -4.36
C PRO A 38 -3.06 21.91 -4.47
N LYS A 39 -2.41 23.06 -4.63
CA LYS A 39 -0.94 23.15 -4.66
C LYS A 39 -0.31 22.58 -3.38
N GLU A 40 -0.95 22.83 -2.24
CA GLU A 40 -0.49 22.32 -0.96
C GLU A 40 -0.47 20.78 -0.94
N MET A 41 -1.51 20.13 -1.45
CA MET A 41 -1.55 18.67 -1.56
C MET A 41 -0.40 18.13 -2.43
N ILE A 42 -0.11 18.76 -3.57
CA ILE A 42 1.04 18.38 -4.42
C ILE A 42 2.35 18.44 -3.63
N LEU A 43 2.56 19.52 -2.88
CA LEU A 43 3.76 19.72 -2.07
C LEU A 43 3.85 18.71 -0.93
N ARG A 44 2.71 18.31 -0.34
CA ARG A 44 2.64 17.25 0.68
C ARG A 44 3.02 15.88 0.10
N LEU A 45 2.44 15.50 -1.03
CA LEU A 45 2.73 14.21 -1.68
C LEU A 45 4.20 14.10 -2.11
N LYS A 46 4.74 15.16 -2.72
CA LYS A 46 6.17 15.23 -3.09
C LYS A 46 7.06 15.25 -1.85
N GLY A 47 6.66 15.95 -0.80
CA GLY A 47 7.35 15.94 0.49
C GLY A 47 7.43 14.53 1.06
N LEU A 48 6.30 13.81 1.07
CA LEU A 48 6.22 12.45 1.58
C LEU A 48 7.12 11.49 0.79
N HIS A 49 7.19 11.62 -0.54
CA HIS A 49 8.13 10.87 -1.38
C HIS A 49 9.59 11.11 -0.97
N GLU A 50 9.95 12.35 -0.65
CA GLU A 50 11.28 12.74 -0.16
C GLU A 50 11.48 12.48 1.35
N GLY A 51 10.53 11.84 2.04
CA GLY A 51 10.58 11.62 3.49
C GLY A 51 10.62 12.92 4.31
N LYS A 52 9.91 13.94 3.83
CA LYS A 52 9.74 15.25 4.45
C LYS A 52 8.26 15.50 4.70
N PHE A 53 7.97 16.40 5.64
CA PHE A 53 6.59 16.88 5.85
C PHE A 53 6.01 17.56 4.60
N MET A 54 6.83 18.29 3.86
CA MET A 54 6.47 18.97 2.62
C MET A 54 7.71 19.14 1.74
N ALA A 55 7.53 19.21 0.42
CA ALA A 55 8.59 19.49 -0.54
C ALA A 55 9.17 20.90 -0.33
N ASN A 56 10.18 20.99 0.51
CA ASN A 56 10.90 22.21 0.85
C ASN A 56 12.40 21.89 0.96
N ASN A 57 13.23 22.76 0.38
CA ASN A 57 14.69 22.62 0.37
C ASN A 57 15.32 22.81 1.76
N ASN A 58 14.62 23.48 2.68
CA ASN A 58 15.11 23.76 4.03
C ASN A 58 14.83 22.61 5.02
N ILE A 59 14.02 21.62 4.63
CA ILE A 59 13.64 20.49 5.49
C ILE A 59 14.54 19.30 5.15
N LYS A 60 15.17 18.71 6.17
CA LYS A 60 15.98 17.50 6.01
C LYS A 60 15.10 16.31 5.68
N SER A 61 15.54 15.49 4.72
CA SER A 61 14.90 14.22 4.40
C SER A 61 15.22 13.19 5.50
N LEU A 62 14.20 12.48 5.97
CA LEU A 62 14.31 11.40 6.96
C LEU A 62 14.12 10.01 6.32
N GLY A 63 14.08 9.93 4.98
CA GLY A 63 13.85 8.70 4.22
C GLY A 63 13.26 8.98 2.85
N SER A 64 12.80 7.93 2.16
CA SER A 64 12.05 8.09 0.90
C SER A 64 11.06 6.95 0.72
N TYR A 65 9.89 7.26 0.19
CA TYR A 65 8.87 6.26 -0.18
C TYR A 65 8.61 6.36 -1.68
N GLY A 66 8.49 5.21 -2.37
CA GLY A 66 8.04 5.20 -3.76
C GLY A 66 6.60 5.74 -3.90
N PHE A 67 6.28 6.35 -5.04
CA PHE A 67 4.92 6.85 -5.29
C PHE A 67 3.88 5.73 -5.26
N ASP A 68 4.27 4.54 -5.69
CA ASP A 68 3.49 3.30 -5.56
C ASP A 68 3.12 2.99 -4.11
N ILE A 69 4.07 3.09 -3.17
CA ILE A 69 3.85 2.86 -1.74
C ILE A 69 2.90 3.91 -1.16
N ILE A 70 3.08 5.18 -1.55
CA ILE A 70 2.20 6.27 -1.12
C ILE A 70 0.77 6.00 -1.62
N LEU A 71 0.60 5.67 -2.90
CA LEU A 71 -0.69 5.32 -3.49
C LEU A 71 -1.34 4.13 -2.77
N MET A 72 -0.59 3.06 -2.53
CA MET A 72 -1.08 1.89 -1.79
C MET A 72 -1.50 2.27 -0.37
N THR A 73 -0.82 3.23 0.25
CA THR A 73 -1.20 3.74 1.58
C THR A 73 -2.52 4.48 1.53
N PHE A 74 -2.73 5.36 0.54
CA PHE A 74 -4.01 6.03 0.32
C PHE A 74 -5.15 5.02 0.08
N LYS A 75 -4.91 4.00 -0.74
CA LYS A 75 -5.88 2.90 -0.97
C LYS A 75 -6.19 2.15 0.32
N PHE A 76 -5.16 1.87 1.14
CA PHE A 76 -5.30 1.18 2.42
C PHE A 76 -6.12 1.98 3.44
N CYS A 77 -5.89 3.28 3.56
CA CYS A 77 -6.58 4.14 4.52
C CYS A 77 -7.82 4.87 3.96
N LYS A 78 -8.30 4.51 2.77
CA LYS A 78 -9.46 5.16 2.12
C LYS A 78 -10.66 5.28 3.05
N LEU A 79 -11.01 4.18 3.74
CA LEU A 79 -12.16 4.17 4.65
C LEU A 79 -11.94 5.12 5.83
N ASP A 80 -10.77 5.07 6.46
CA ASP A 80 -10.41 5.94 7.58
C ASP A 80 -10.46 7.42 7.19
N ILE A 81 -9.96 7.75 6.00
CA ILE A 81 -10.02 9.11 5.46
C ILE A 81 -11.48 9.56 5.29
N ILE A 82 -12.32 8.75 4.66
CA ILE A 82 -13.74 9.08 4.45
C ILE A 82 -14.46 9.28 5.79
N ILE A 83 -14.20 8.42 6.77
CA ILE A 83 -14.79 8.53 8.10
C ILE A 83 -14.31 9.82 8.79
N ALA A 84 -13.01 10.11 8.74
CA ALA A 84 -12.46 11.31 9.35
C ALA A 84 -13.02 12.59 8.73
N MET A 85 -13.14 12.65 7.40
CA MET A 85 -13.72 13.80 6.70
C MET A 85 -15.21 14.02 7.01
N LYS A 86 -15.95 12.96 7.37
CA LYS A 86 -17.36 13.08 7.77
C LYS A 86 -17.53 13.52 9.23
N ASN A 87 -16.61 13.10 10.09
CA ASN A 87 -16.75 13.29 11.55
C ASN A 87 -16.07 14.56 12.07
N VAL A 88 -15.20 15.18 11.28
CA VAL A 88 -14.48 16.41 11.66
C VAL A 88 -15.07 17.60 10.92
N GLU A 89 -15.29 18.70 11.64
CA GLU A 89 -15.66 19.97 11.03
C GLU A 89 -14.45 20.57 10.28
N ILE A 90 -14.52 20.55 8.96
CA ILE A 90 -13.47 21.06 8.07
C ILE A 90 -13.65 22.58 7.94
N LYS A 91 -12.65 23.34 8.38
CA LYS A 91 -12.65 24.81 8.37
C LYS A 91 -12.24 25.37 7.01
N ASP A 92 -11.23 24.76 6.41
CA ASP A 92 -10.65 25.16 5.14
C ASP A 92 -9.97 23.96 4.45
N GLU A 93 -9.52 24.18 3.22
CA GLU A 93 -8.84 23.17 2.40
C GLU A 93 -7.52 22.69 3.04
N THR A 94 -6.78 23.58 3.70
CA THR A 94 -5.54 23.25 4.40
C THR A 94 -5.79 22.31 5.59
N HIS A 95 -6.85 22.53 6.36
CA HIS A 95 -7.26 21.66 7.46
C HIS A 95 -7.62 20.27 6.95
N MET A 96 -8.38 20.20 5.86
CA MET A 96 -8.71 18.92 5.20
C MET A 96 -7.45 18.17 4.75
N ILE A 97 -6.55 18.85 4.02
CA ILE A 97 -5.30 18.25 3.53
C ILE A 97 -4.48 17.71 4.69
N ASN A 98 -4.31 18.50 5.76
CA ASN A 98 -3.56 18.08 6.93
C ASN A 98 -4.20 16.88 7.66
N LEU A 99 -5.54 16.83 7.73
CA LEU A 99 -6.26 15.69 8.29
C LEU A 99 -5.98 14.41 7.49
N VAL A 100 -6.11 14.46 6.16
CA VAL A 100 -5.83 13.33 5.26
C VAL A 100 -4.38 12.88 5.39
N MET A 101 -3.43 13.81 5.31
CA MET A 101 -2.00 13.51 5.37
C MET A 101 -1.61 12.91 6.71
N LYS A 102 -2.19 13.36 7.83
CA LYS A 102 -1.95 12.77 9.15
C LYS A 102 -2.34 11.28 9.21
N ILE A 103 -3.43 10.90 8.57
CA ILE A 103 -3.87 9.49 8.50
C ILE A 103 -2.90 8.66 7.65
N VAL A 104 -2.46 9.20 6.52
CA VAL A 104 -1.50 8.54 5.61
C VAL A 104 -0.15 8.37 6.28
N GLU A 105 0.41 9.42 6.86
CA GLU A 105 1.71 9.42 7.54
C GLU A 105 1.75 8.43 8.70
N ARG A 106 0.64 8.29 9.44
CA ARG A 106 0.52 7.30 10.52
C ARG A 106 0.61 5.86 10.01
N ASN A 107 0.11 5.57 8.81
CA ASN A 107 -0.07 4.20 8.31
C ASN A 107 0.99 3.78 7.28
N ILE A 108 1.77 4.69 6.70
CA ILE A 108 2.70 4.38 5.61
C ILE A 108 3.74 3.31 5.98
N ASN A 109 4.29 3.35 7.19
CA ASN A 109 5.22 2.33 7.67
C ASN A 109 4.57 0.95 7.81
N THR A 110 3.33 0.92 8.32
CA THR A 110 2.56 -0.32 8.41
C THR A 110 2.31 -0.95 7.04
N VAL A 111 2.05 -0.14 6.02
CA VAL A 111 1.88 -0.61 4.64
C VAL A 111 3.19 -1.16 4.08
N VAL A 112 4.32 -0.49 4.33
CA VAL A 112 5.65 -0.98 3.95
C VAL A 112 5.91 -2.35 4.58
N ASP A 113 5.63 -2.52 5.86
CA ASP A 113 5.85 -3.79 6.57
C ASP A 113 4.94 -4.89 6.02
N LYS A 114 3.67 -4.60 5.76
CA LYS A 114 2.74 -5.54 5.12
C LYS A 114 3.21 -5.97 3.73
N LEU A 115 3.74 -5.06 2.92
CA LEU A 115 4.28 -5.38 1.60
C LEU A 115 5.52 -6.26 1.69
N LYS A 116 6.40 -6.04 2.68
CA LYS A 116 7.54 -6.92 2.95
C LYS A 116 7.08 -8.33 3.32
N MET A 117 6.15 -8.44 4.27
CA MET A 117 5.59 -9.72 4.72
C MET A 117 4.91 -10.49 3.59
N LYS A 118 4.18 -9.78 2.71
CA LYS A 118 3.57 -10.36 1.50
C LYS A 118 4.63 -10.96 0.58
N LYS A 119 5.69 -10.20 0.25
CA LYS A 119 6.79 -10.68 -0.60
C LYS A 119 7.51 -11.89 0.01
N GLU A 120 7.73 -11.91 1.32
CA GLU A 120 8.34 -13.05 2.00
C GLU A 120 7.44 -14.29 1.98
N THR A 121 6.13 -14.10 2.12
CA THR A 121 5.15 -15.19 2.04
C THR A 121 5.10 -15.78 0.64
N GLU A 122 5.05 -14.94 -0.40
CA GLU A 122 5.08 -15.36 -1.81
C GLU A 122 6.35 -16.16 -2.13
N ARG A 123 7.52 -15.73 -1.64
CA ARG A 123 8.77 -16.48 -1.80
C ARG A 123 8.72 -17.84 -1.12
N LYS A 124 8.15 -17.92 0.08
CA LYS A 124 7.99 -19.20 0.81
C LYS A 124 7.05 -20.15 0.05
N ILE A 125 5.93 -19.65 -0.48
CA ILE A 125 5.00 -20.46 -1.29
C ILE A 125 5.70 -21.00 -2.54
N LEU A 126 6.39 -20.15 -3.30
CA LEU A 126 7.14 -20.58 -4.49
C LEU A 126 8.19 -21.65 -4.16
N ASN A 127 8.90 -21.50 -3.05
CA ASN A 127 9.87 -22.51 -2.60
C ASN A 127 9.20 -23.82 -2.17
N VAL A 128 7.98 -23.80 -1.63
CA VAL A 128 7.22 -25.01 -1.32
C VAL A 128 6.81 -25.71 -2.62
N GLU A 129 6.24 -24.99 -3.58
CA GLU A 129 5.84 -25.53 -4.89
C GLU A 129 7.01 -26.19 -5.63
N LEU A 130 8.20 -25.58 -5.62
CA LEU A 130 9.41 -26.15 -6.22
C LEU A 130 9.90 -27.43 -5.51
N ASN A 131 9.65 -27.57 -4.21
CA ASN A 131 10.04 -28.74 -3.42
C ASN A 131 9.01 -29.89 -3.46
N GLU A 132 7.78 -29.67 -3.95
CA GLU A 132 6.80 -30.74 -4.16
C GLU A 132 7.19 -31.71 -5.29
N GLY A 133 8.17 -31.35 -6.13
CA GLY A 133 8.80 -32.25 -7.11
C GLY A 133 9.64 -33.38 -6.49
N THR A 134 9.95 -33.31 -5.19
CA THR A 134 10.60 -34.40 -4.45
C THR A 134 9.55 -35.35 -3.90
N LYS A 135 9.43 -36.55 -4.48
CA LYS A 135 8.54 -37.65 -4.04
C LYS A 135 8.44 -37.73 -2.52
N LEU A 136 7.33 -37.25 -1.96
CA LEU A 136 6.99 -37.46 -0.56
C LEU A 136 6.76 -38.96 -0.35
N ASN A 137 7.72 -39.64 0.29
CA ASN A 137 7.56 -41.02 0.75
C ASN A 137 6.59 -41.04 1.94
N TYR A 138 5.30 -41.00 1.64
CA TYR A 138 4.23 -41.19 2.62
C TYR A 138 4.33 -42.61 3.21
N LYS A 139 4.98 -42.75 4.37
CA LYS A 139 4.85 -43.96 5.20
C LYS A 139 3.53 -43.90 5.96
N LYS A 140 2.57 -44.73 5.55
CA LYS A 140 1.32 -44.93 6.31
C LYS A 140 1.68 -45.35 7.75
N LYS A 141 1.19 -44.60 8.75
CA LYS A 141 1.33 -44.93 10.18
C LYS A 141 0.32 -45.99 10.65
N SER A 142 -0.63 -46.37 9.82
CA SER A 142 -1.60 -47.43 10.13
C SER A 142 -0.98 -48.81 9.91
N ARG A 143 -1.01 -49.68 10.93
CA ARG A 143 -0.87 -51.13 10.72
C ARG A 143 -2.09 -51.62 9.95
N GLU A 144 -1.88 -52.44 8.92
CA GLU A 144 -2.96 -53.20 8.30
C GLU A 144 -3.58 -54.13 9.35
N VAL A 145 -4.76 -53.76 9.85
CA VAL A 145 -5.57 -54.66 10.66
C VAL A 145 -6.41 -55.47 9.69
N THR A 146 -5.90 -56.62 9.26
CA THR A 146 -6.69 -57.62 8.52
C THR A 146 -7.67 -58.25 9.51
N ASN A 147 -8.85 -57.65 9.63
CA ASN A 147 -9.92 -58.21 10.45
C ASN A 147 -10.52 -59.43 9.73
N LYS A 148 -10.25 -60.64 10.25
CA LYS A 148 -10.68 -61.91 9.63
C LYS A 148 -12.18 -61.96 9.33
N ARG A 149 -13.02 -61.27 10.11
CA ARG A 149 -14.49 -61.24 9.93
C ARG A 149 -14.96 -60.52 8.66
N LEU A 150 -14.12 -59.68 8.05
CA LEU A 150 -14.45 -59.01 6.78
C LEU A 150 -14.17 -59.89 5.55
N LYS A 151 -13.46 -61.01 5.69
CA LYS A 151 -13.20 -61.95 4.58
C LYS A 151 -14.37 -62.88 4.30
N ASP A 152 -15.25 -63.08 5.27
CA ASP A 152 -16.40 -63.99 5.17
C ASP A 152 -17.67 -63.28 4.66
N LEU A 153 -17.55 -62.01 4.25
CA LEU A 153 -18.63 -61.16 3.74
C LEU A 153 -18.48 -60.85 2.23
N ILE A 154 -17.58 -61.54 1.53
CA ILE A 154 -17.40 -61.48 0.07
C ILE A 154 -17.71 -62.84 -0.52
#